data_AF-A0A914VMX3-F1
#
_entry.id   AF-A0A914VMX3-F1
#
_cell.length_a   1.000
_cell.length_b   1.000
_cell.length_c   1.000
_cell.angle_alpha   90.00
_cell.angle_beta   90.00
_cell.angle_gamma   90.00
#
_symmetry.space_group_name_H-M   'P 1'
#
loop_
_entity.id
_entity.type
_entity.pdbx_description
1 polymer ?
#
loop_
_entity_poly.entity_id
_entity_poly.type
_entity_poly.pdbx_seq_one_letter_code
_entity_poly.pdbx_strand_id
1 'polypeptide(L)'
;MKGVREHYELGKYLRQRYDGFLSKAYHASQIYVRSSSFNRAIMSASANMAGLFEPEGDQLWNKQIRWQPVPIQVVPKENDPMLWTKRPCPAATQLFEDFKKSSSELRRIEQKYARLLTFLGQKTGLNRTLQLYNDVYDVFDLLNCQIYYRNDTTRDAYHIDIGECPRPCTLNQFGARSVPRIPRDWYKECGINECRDQKSLRI
;
A
#
# COMPACT_ATOMS: atom_id res chain seq x y z
N MET A 1 -2.28 9.19 -16.29
CA MET A 1 -2.10 10.45 -15.53
C MET A 1 -3.12 10.68 -14.40
N LYS A 2 -4.27 9.97 -14.35
CA LYS A 2 -5.28 10.13 -13.27
C LYS A 2 -4.69 9.94 -11.85
N GLY A 3 -3.99 8.83 -11.58
CA GLY A 3 -3.39 8.57 -10.26
C GLY A 3 -2.36 9.62 -9.81
N VAL A 4 -1.57 10.16 -10.73
CA VAL A 4 -0.62 11.26 -10.42
C VAL A 4 -1.39 12.50 -9.94
N ARG A 5 -2.47 12.87 -10.62
CA ARG A 5 -3.31 14.01 -10.23
C ARG A 5 -3.98 13.77 -8.87
N GLU A 6 -4.47 12.55 -8.63
CA GLU A 6 -5.08 12.18 -7.34
C GLU A 6 -4.09 12.31 -6.18
N HIS A 7 -2.84 11.86 -6.36
CA HIS A 7 -1.81 12.04 -5.33
C HIS A 7 -1.45 13.51 -5.12
N TYR A 8 -1.41 14.31 -6.19
CA TYR A 8 -1.16 15.75 -6.09
C TYR A 8 -2.26 16.48 -5.31
N GLU A 9 -3.54 16.25 -5.65
CA GLU A 9 -4.66 16.84 -4.92
C GLU A 9 -4.72 16.35 -3.47
N LEU A 10 -4.40 15.07 -3.22
CA LEU A 10 -4.23 14.57 -1.86
C LEU A 10 -3.11 15.32 -1.12
N GLY A 11 -2.00 15.61 -1.77
CA GLY A 11 -0.91 16.44 -1.20
C GLY A 11 -1.40 17.80 -0.76
N LYS A 12 -2.18 18.48 -1.60
CA LYS A 12 -2.80 19.78 -1.28
C LYS A 12 -3.78 19.68 -0.12
N TYR A 13 -4.58 18.62 -0.07
CA TYR A 13 -5.46 18.35 1.06
C TYR A 13 -4.66 18.16 2.37
N LEU A 14 -3.58 17.37 2.33
CA LEU A 14 -2.71 17.18 3.50
C LEU A 14 -2.03 18.48 3.92
N ARG A 15 -1.72 19.38 2.97
CA ARG A 15 -1.18 20.70 3.30
C ARG A 15 -2.14 21.49 4.16
N GLN A 16 -3.40 21.55 3.76
CA GLN A 16 -4.45 22.24 4.51
C GLN A 16 -4.72 21.57 5.86
N ARG A 17 -4.76 20.23 5.89
CA ARG A 17 -5.03 19.46 7.11
C ARG A 17 -3.95 19.63 8.18
N TYR A 18 -2.68 19.73 7.78
CA TYR A 18 -1.54 19.83 8.68
C TYR A 18 -0.93 21.24 8.72
N ASP A 19 -1.70 22.26 8.32
CA ASP A 19 -1.30 23.66 8.51
C ASP A 19 -1.13 23.96 10.00
N GLY A 20 -0.10 24.72 10.36
CA GLY A 20 0.28 24.99 11.74
C GLY A 20 1.02 23.86 12.47
N PHE A 21 0.93 22.61 12.01
CA PHE A 21 1.79 21.51 12.49
C PHE A 21 3.08 21.40 11.65
N LEU A 22 2.93 21.43 10.33
CA LEU A 22 4.04 21.50 9.39
C LEU A 22 4.22 22.94 8.90
N SER A 23 5.47 23.36 8.71
CA SER A 23 5.73 24.64 8.04
C SER A 23 5.20 24.63 6.62
N LYS A 24 4.79 25.80 6.12
CA LYS A 24 4.42 26.00 4.72
C LYS A 24 5.59 25.66 3.80
N ALA A 25 6.76 26.21 4.11
CA ALA A 25 8.02 25.85 3.49
C ALA A 25 8.47 24.44 3.90
N TYR A 26 9.13 23.73 2.99
CA TYR A 26 9.70 22.42 3.25
C TYR A 26 10.91 22.53 4.19
N HIS A 27 10.93 21.72 5.26
CA HIS A 27 12.11 21.54 6.10
C HIS A 27 12.40 20.06 6.29
N ALA A 28 13.63 19.63 6.00
CA ALA A 28 14.05 18.24 6.11
C ALA A 28 13.96 17.67 7.55
N SER A 29 13.96 18.53 8.56
CA SER A 29 13.79 18.13 9.97
C SER A 29 12.35 17.84 10.37
N GLN A 30 11.36 18.29 9.59
CA GLN A 30 9.94 18.16 9.93
C GLN A 30 9.27 16.93 9.30
N ILE A 31 9.85 16.39 8.22
CA ILE A 31 9.24 15.28 7.50
C ILE A 31 10.28 14.32 6.94
N TYR A 32 10.03 13.04 7.15
CA TYR A 32 10.75 11.93 6.54
C TYR A 32 9.80 11.19 5.59
N VAL A 33 10.15 11.13 4.31
CA VAL A 33 9.33 10.49 3.28
C VAL A 33 10.00 9.19 2.85
N ARG A 34 9.30 8.06 3.03
CA ARG A 34 9.76 6.73 2.58
C ARG A 34 8.74 6.08 1.68
N SER A 35 9.20 5.45 0.61
CA SER A 35 8.38 4.73 -0.36
C SER A 35 8.98 3.36 -0.68
N SER A 36 8.15 2.44 -1.16
CA SER A 36 8.61 1.16 -1.70
C SER A 36 9.37 1.40 -3.01
N SER A 37 10.28 0.50 -3.40
CA SER A 37 11.08 0.64 -4.62
C SER A 37 10.31 0.46 -5.94
N PHE A 38 8.97 0.39 -5.91
CA PHE A 38 8.17 0.34 -7.12
C PHE A 38 8.01 1.73 -7.75
N ASN A 39 8.23 1.85 -9.06
CA ASN A 39 8.09 3.12 -9.80
C ASN A 39 6.75 3.81 -9.53
N ARG A 40 5.64 3.04 -9.49
CA ARG A 40 4.31 3.59 -9.17
C ARG A 40 4.28 4.31 -7.83
N ALA A 41 4.92 3.75 -6.80
CA ALA A 41 4.91 4.28 -5.44
C ALA A 41 5.84 5.50 -5.30
N ILE A 42 6.98 5.49 -5.98
CA ILE A 42 7.90 6.64 -6.02
C ILE A 42 7.23 7.81 -6.74
N MET A 43 6.62 7.57 -7.92
CA MET A 43 5.91 8.61 -8.67
C MET A 43 4.71 9.18 -7.88
N SER A 44 3.96 8.32 -7.21
CA SER A 44 2.87 8.72 -6.30
C SER A 44 3.38 9.59 -5.15
N ALA A 45 4.47 9.20 -4.49
CA ALA A 45 5.07 9.98 -3.41
C ALA A 45 5.56 11.35 -3.91
N SER A 46 6.22 11.40 -5.07
CA SER A 46 6.67 12.67 -5.68
C SER A 46 5.49 13.60 -5.99
N ALA A 47 4.42 13.07 -6.57
CA ALA A 47 3.22 13.85 -6.87
C ALA A 47 2.54 14.36 -5.60
N ASN A 48 2.49 13.54 -4.55
CA ASN A 48 1.93 13.94 -3.26
C ASN A 48 2.77 15.05 -2.60
N MET A 49 4.09 14.93 -2.60
CA MET A 49 4.98 15.95 -2.05
C MET A 49 4.91 17.26 -2.85
N ALA A 50 4.73 17.18 -4.17
CA ALA A 50 4.51 18.36 -5.01
C ALA A 50 3.28 19.16 -4.60
N GLY A 51 2.19 18.50 -4.19
CA GLY A 51 1.00 19.18 -3.68
C GLY A 51 1.11 19.62 -2.21
N LEU A 52 1.91 18.90 -1.41
CA LEU A 52 2.08 19.18 0.02
C LEU A 52 3.01 20.38 0.28
N PHE A 53 4.06 20.54 -0.53
CA PHE A 53 5.09 21.57 -0.35
C PHE A 53 5.26 22.41 -1.63
N GLU A 54 4.20 23.11 -2.04
CA GLU A 54 4.31 24.13 -3.09
C GLU A 54 5.35 25.18 -2.66
N PRO A 55 6.37 25.48 -3.48
CA PRO A 55 7.45 26.37 -3.07
C PRO A 55 6.99 27.83 -2.98
N GLU A 56 7.38 28.50 -1.89
CA GLU A 56 7.13 29.92 -1.63
C GLU A 56 8.44 30.63 -1.24
N GLY A 57 8.50 31.95 -1.44
CA GLY A 57 9.65 32.77 -1.07
C GLY A 57 10.97 32.23 -1.65
N ASP A 58 11.95 32.02 -0.78
CA ASP A 58 13.30 31.56 -1.15
C ASP A 58 13.34 30.12 -1.69
N GLN A 59 12.29 29.31 -1.48
CA GLN A 59 12.19 27.96 -2.04
C GLN A 59 11.69 27.93 -3.48
N LEU A 60 11.18 29.06 -4.00
CA LEU A 60 10.80 29.20 -5.40
C LEU A 60 12.04 29.42 -6.28
N TRP A 61 12.82 28.36 -6.47
CA TRP A 61 14.05 28.37 -7.27
C TRP A 61 13.79 28.65 -8.77
N ASN A 62 12.57 28.41 -9.27
CA ASN A 62 12.17 28.67 -10.64
C ASN A 62 10.74 29.20 -10.72
N LYS A 63 10.57 30.39 -11.31
CA LYS A 63 9.26 31.06 -11.42
C LYS A 63 8.28 30.38 -12.38
N GLN A 64 8.77 29.56 -13.32
CA GLN A 64 7.95 28.79 -14.27
C GLN A 64 7.58 27.41 -13.72
N ILE A 65 8.29 26.91 -12.69
CA ILE A 65 8.10 25.57 -12.13
C ILE A 65 7.77 25.70 -10.65
N ARG A 66 6.48 25.61 -10.31
CA ARG A 66 6.01 25.60 -8.91
C ARG A 66 6.15 24.23 -8.27
N TRP A 67 7.36 23.70 -8.28
CA TRP A 67 7.71 22.42 -7.69
C TRP A 67 9.11 22.50 -7.10
N GLN A 68 9.31 21.86 -5.95
CA GLN A 68 10.63 21.67 -5.35
C GLN A 68 10.91 20.20 -5.07
N PRO A 69 12.18 19.76 -5.16
CA PRO A 69 12.55 18.41 -4.78
C PRO A 69 12.32 18.17 -3.28
N VAL A 70 11.61 17.08 -2.96
CA VAL A 70 11.52 16.53 -1.60
C VAL A 70 12.15 15.14 -1.65
N PRO A 71 13.20 14.85 -0.85
CA PRO A 71 13.85 13.55 -0.84
C PRO A 71 12.89 12.42 -0.46
N ILE A 72 12.85 11.37 -1.28
CA ILE A 72 12.07 10.14 -1.03
C ILE A 72 13.06 9.01 -0.79
N GLN A 73 13.05 8.47 0.43
CA GLN A 73 13.89 7.35 0.81
C GLN A 73 13.30 6.03 0.34
N VAL A 74 14.15 5.18 -0.23
CA VAL A 74 13.76 3.89 -0.79
C VAL A 74 14.77 2.85 -0.36
N VAL A 75 14.27 1.69 0.06
CA VAL A 75 15.09 0.50 0.27
C VAL A 75 14.77 -0.48 -0.87
N PRO A 76 15.78 -1.11 -1.50
CA PRO A 76 15.53 -2.14 -2.50
C PRO A 76 14.59 -3.22 -1.97
N LYS A 77 13.64 -3.65 -2.79
CA LYS A 77 12.59 -4.63 -2.47
C LYS A 77 13.11 -5.85 -1.70
N GLU A 78 14.25 -6.39 -2.11
CA GLU A 78 14.87 -7.60 -1.55
C GLU A 78 15.29 -7.40 -0.08
N ASN A 79 15.56 -6.14 0.27
CA ASN A 79 16.07 -5.72 1.57
C ASN A 79 15.04 -4.89 2.36
N ASP A 80 13.83 -4.66 1.85
CA ASP A 80 12.81 -3.85 2.52
C ASP A 80 11.83 -4.72 3.31
N PRO A 81 12.03 -4.93 4.62
CA PRO A 81 11.09 -5.73 5.41
C PRO A 81 9.78 -5.04 5.71
N MET A 82 9.73 -3.73 5.57
CA MET A 82 8.62 -2.91 6.03
C MET A 82 7.57 -2.78 4.91
N LEU A 83 8.04 -2.61 3.67
CA LEU A 83 7.18 -2.36 2.52
C LEU A 83 7.12 -3.52 1.52
N TRP A 84 7.94 -4.56 1.68
CA TRP A 84 7.87 -5.78 0.88
C TRP A 84 7.45 -7.00 1.70
N THR A 85 6.14 -7.26 1.71
CA THR A 85 5.53 -8.34 2.50
C THR A 85 5.86 -9.75 1.99
N LYS A 86 6.30 -9.91 0.74
CA LYS A 86 6.76 -11.22 0.22
C LYS A 86 8.25 -11.48 0.45
N ARG A 87 8.92 -10.67 1.28
CA ARG A 87 10.30 -10.96 1.69
C ARG A 87 10.33 -12.28 2.47
N PRO A 88 11.31 -13.17 2.25
CA PRO A 88 11.45 -14.38 3.06
C PRO A 88 11.53 -14.04 4.55
N CYS A 89 10.56 -14.54 5.32
CA CYS A 89 10.47 -14.34 6.76
C CYS A 89 10.05 -15.67 7.39
N PRO A 90 10.99 -16.44 7.97
CA PRO A 90 10.71 -17.79 8.49
C PRO A 90 9.58 -17.81 9.54
N ALA A 91 9.51 -16.79 10.39
CA ALA A 91 8.45 -16.66 11.38
C ALA A 91 7.06 -16.51 10.73
N ALA A 92 6.92 -15.63 9.73
CA ALA A 92 5.68 -15.45 8.99
C ALA A 92 5.31 -16.70 8.19
N THR A 93 6.29 -17.37 7.58
CA THR A 93 6.09 -18.64 6.87
C THR A 93 5.56 -19.72 7.81
N GLN A 94 6.15 -19.89 8.98
CA GLN A 94 5.71 -20.90 9.95
C GLN A 94 4.28 -20.62 10.43
N LEU A 95 3.98 -19.39 10.83
CA LEU A 95 2.64 -18.97 11.26
C LEU A 95 1.60 -19.23 10.16
N PHE A 96 1.98 -19.01 8.91
CA PHE A 96 1.10 -19.23 7.78
C PHE A 96 0.82 -20.71 7.52
N GLU A 97 1.85 -21.56 7.57
CA GLU A 97 1.67 -23.01 7.43
C GLU A 97 0.81 -23.59 8.56
N ASP A 98 1.03 -23.13 9.80
CA ASP A 98 0.26 -23.55 10.95
C ASP A 98 -1.21 -23.12 10.85
N PHE A 99 -1.46 -21.89 10.36
CA PHE A 99 -2.82 -21.42 10.08
C PHE A 99 -3.52 -22.28 9.02
N LYS A 100 -2.86 -22.59 7.90
CA LYS A 100 -3.43 -23.45 6.85
C LYS A 100 -3.81 -24.83 7.38
N LYS A 101 -2.94 -25.43 8.21
CA LYS A 101 -3.16 -26.76 8.78
C LYS A 101 -4.23 -26.77 9.86
N SER A 102 -4.31 -25.75 10.70
CA SER A 102 -5.20 -25.73 11.86
C SER A 102 -6.59 -25.18 11.55
N SER A 103 -6.71 -24.21 10.63
CA SER A 103 -7.95 -23.45 10.41
C SER A 103 -9.09 -24.27 9.83
N SER A 104 -10.08 -24.58 10.67
CA SER A 104 -11.35 -25.20 10.26
C SER A 104 -12.17 -24.27 9.38
N GLU A 105 -12.08 -22.96 9.60
CA GLU A 105 -12.80 -21.96 8.81
C GLU A 105 -12.28 -21.90 7.38
N LEU A 106 -10.95 -21.91 7.18
CA LEU A 106 -10.35 -21.96 5.86
C LEU A 106 -10.84 -23.19 5.09
N ARG A 107 -10.78 -24.38 5.72
CA ARG A 107 -11.29 -25.62 5.14
C ARG A 107 -12.78 -25.54 4.80
N ARG A 108 -13.59 -24.95 5.68
CA ARG A 108 -15.04 -24.78 5.48
C ARG A 108 -15.33 -23.92 4.25
N ILE A 109 -14.62 -22.80 4.09
CA ILE A 109 -14.78 -21.90 2.94
C ILE A 109 -14.30 -22.59 1.66
N GLU A 110 -13.14 -23.26 1.68
CA GLU A 110 -12.63 -24.00 0.53
C GLU A 110 -13.58 -25.10 0.09
N GLN A 111 -14.16 -25.85 1.02
CA GLN A 111 -15.18 -26.87 0.71
C GLN A 111 -16.45 -26.23 0.13
N LYS A 112 -16.94 -25.14 0.73
CA LYS A 112 -18.12 -24.41 0.25
C LYS A 112 -17.95 -23.90 -1.17
N TYR A 113 -16.76 -23.42 -1.54
CA TYR A 113 -16.47 -22.82 -2.85
C TYR A 113 -15.62 -23.72 -3.76
N ALA A 114 -15.47 -25.01 -3.45
CA ALA A 114 -14.57 -25.93 -4.17
C ALA A 114 -14.80 -25.96 -5.70
N ARG A 115 -16.07 -25.91 -6.12
CA ARG A 115 -16.44 -25.83 -7.55
C ARG A 115 -15.95 -24.55 -8.20
N LEU A 116 -16.13 -23.40 -7.54
CA LEU A 116 -15.67 -22.10 -8.03
C LEU A 116 -14.13 -22.05 -8.08
N LEU A 117 -13.45 -22.51 -7.03
CA LEU A 117 -11.99 -22.54 -6.97
C LEU A 117 -11.38 -23.43 -8.08
N THR A 118 -12.04 -24.55 -8.39
CA THR A 118 -11.65 -25.43 -9.51
C THR A 118 -11.91 -24.76 -10.85
N PHE A 119 -13.08 -24.14 -11.03
CA PHE A 119 -13.42 -23.40 -12.24
C PHE A 119 -12.42 -22.27 -12.51
N LEU A 120 -12.16 -21.43 -11.52
CA LEU A 120 -11.21 -20.33 -11.63
C LEU A 120 -9.80 -20.85 -11.93
N GLY A 121 -9.38 -21.93 -11.28
CA GLY A 121 -8.10 -22.57 -11.56
C GLY A 121 -7.95 -22.97 -13.02
N GLN A 122 -8.93 -23.71 -13.55
CA GLN A 122 -8.96 -24.15 -14.94
C GLN A 122 -9.02 -22.98 -15.94
N LYS A 123 -9.75 -21.90 -15.61
CA LYS A 123 -9.92 -20.75 -16.51
C LYS A 123 -8.74 -19.78 -16.49
N THR A 124 -8.10 -19.61 -15.34
CA THR A 124 -6.97 -18.68 -15.18
C THR A 124 -5.63 -19.34 -15.53
N GLY A 125 -5.56 -20.68 -15.46
CA GLY A 125 -4.33 -21.42 -15.72
C GLY A 125 -3.30 -21.37 -14.58
N LEU A 126 -3.65 -20.76 -13.44
CA LEU A 126 -2.75 -20.64 -12.29
C LEU A 126 -2.52 -22.00 -11.59
N ASN A 127 -3.59 -22.77 -11.40
CA ASN A 127 -3.54 -24.11 -10.81
C ASN A 127 -4.80 -24.91 -11.20
N ARG A 128 -4.80 -26.24 -11.06
CA ARG A 128 -5.99 -27.07 -11.36
C ARG A 128 -7.17 -26.74 -10.44
N THR A 129 -6.88 -26.50 -9.17
CA THR A 129 -7.83 -26.00 -8.16
C THR A 129 -7.10 -24.93 -7.36
N LEU A 130 -7.64 -23.72 -7.33
CA LEU A 130 -7.04 -22.62 -6.57
C LEU A 130 -7.14 -22.89 -5.07
N GLN A 131 -6.06 -22.61 -4.34
CA GLN A 131 -6.06 -22.52 -2.89
C GLN A 131 -6.56 -21.13 -2.49
N LEU A 132 -7.50 -21.06 -1.54
CA LEU A 132 -8.19 -19.82 -1.22
C LEU A 132 -7.21 -18.73 -0.77
N TYR A 133 -6.22 -19.10 0.04
CA TYR A 133 -5.27 -18.12 0.55
C TYR A 133 -4.20 -17.73 -0.47
N ASN A 134 -3.64 -18.71 -1.18
CA ASN A 134 -2.46 -18.49 -2.01
C ASN A 134 -2.81 -17.88 -3.36
N ASP A 135 -3.87 -18.37 -4.00
CA ASP A 135 -4.05 -18.13 -5.43
C ASP A 135 -5.22 -17.17 -5.70
N VAL A 136 -6.22 -17.12 -4.82
CA VAL A 136 -7.40 -16.31 -5.06
C VAL A 136 -7.09 -14.83 -5.02
N TYR A 137 -6.10 -14.36 -4.24
CA TYR A 137 -5.70 -12.96 -4.28
C TYR A 137 -5.21 -12.55 -5.67
N ASP A 138 -4.39 -13.38 -6.33
CA ASP A 138 -3.84 -13.05 -7.65
C ASP A 138 -4.94 -13.00 -8.72
N VAL A 139 -5.96 -13.84 -8.60
CA VAL A 139 -7.16 -13.76 -9.45
C VAL A 139 -8.02 -12.56 -9.08
N PHE A 140 -8.23 -12.35 -7.79
CA PHE A 140 -9.07 -11.29 -7.26
C PHE A 140 -8.51 -9.92 -7.61
N ASP A 141 -7.21 -9.66 -7.45
CA ASP A 141 -6.57 -8.39 -7.76
C ASP A 141 -6.73 -8.02 -9.25
N LEU A 142 -6.62 -9.03 -10.13
CA LEU A 142 -6.90 -8.89 -11.56
C LEU A 142 -8.39 -8.63 -11.84
N LEU A 143 -9.30 -9.35 -11.17
CA LEU A 143 -10.74 -9.21 -11.35
C LEU A 143 -11.34 -7.99 -10.64
N ASN A 144 -10.66 -7.45 -9.62
CA ASN A 144 -11.07 -6.29 -8.80
C ASN A 144 -10.31 -5.02 -9.15
N CYS A 145 -9.45 -5.05 -10.16
CA CYS A 145 -9.44 -3.96 -11.13
C CYS A 145 -10.83 -3.85 -11.79
N GLN A 146 -11.87 -3.53 -11.01
CA GLN A 146 -13.24 -3.58 -11.48
C GLN A 146 -13.73 -2.21 -11.93
N ILE A 147 -14.40 -2.30 -13.06
CA ILE A 147 -14.99 -1.30 -13.91
C ILE A 147 -15.95 -0.41 -13.12
N TYR A 148 -15.68 0.88 -13.14
CA TYR A 148 -16.70 1.86 -12.80
C TYR A 148 -17.54 2.13 -14.05
N TYR A 149 -18.87 2.03 -13.96
CA TYR A 149 -19.74 2.54 -15.03
C TYR A 149 -19.82 4.05 -14.93
N ARG A 150 -19.50 4.76 -16.02
CA ARG A 150 -19.56 6.22 -16.10
C ARG A 150 -20.12 6.62 -17.48
N ASN A 151 -21.33 7.16 -17.53
CA ASN A 151 -21.95 7.66 -18.77
C ASN A 151 -21.96 9.20 -18.87
N ASP A 152 -21.52 9.91 -17.82
CA ASP A 152 -21.34 11.36 -17.80
C ASP A 152 -20.20 11.79 -16.87
N THR A 153 -19.78 13.06 -16.97
CA THR A 153 -18.70 13.66 -16.17
C THR A 153 -19.19 14.53 -15.01
N THR A 154 -20.50 14.62 -14.81
CA THR A 154 -21.14 15.44 -13.77
C THR A 154 -21.21 14.72 -12.43
N ARG A 155 -20.99 13.41 -12.41
CA ARG A 155 -21.06 12.58 -11.20
C ARG A 155 -19.89 11.60 -11.08
N ASP A 156 -19.72 11.11 -9.87
CA ASP A 156 -18.76 10.05 -9.58
C ASP A 156 -19.27 8.70 -10.07
N ALA A 157 -18.32 7.85 -10.45
CA ALA A 157 -18.58 6.61 -11.15
C ALA A 157 -19.10 5.52 -10.17
N TYR A 158 -20.06 4.72 -10.61
CA TYR A 158 -20.77 3.79 -9.71
C TYR A 158 -19.88 2.59 -9.32
N HIS A 159 -19.82 2.31 -8.00
CA HIS A 159 -19.05 1.22 -7.41
C HIS A 159 -19.95 0.02 -7.10
N ILE A 160 -19.49 -1.20 -7.41
CA ILE A 160 -20.20 -2.46 -7.15
C ILE A 160 -19.64 -3.11 -5.88
N ASP A 161 -20.50 -3.63 -4.99
CA ASP A 161 -20.16 -3.91 -3.57
C ASP A 161 -19.46 -5.26 -3.29
N ILE A 162 -18.58 -5.27 -2.27
CA ILE A 162 -17.83 -6.43 -1.79
C ILE A 162 -18.28 -6.77 -0.36
N GLY A 163 -18.72 -8.00 -0.13
CA GLY A 163 -19.37 -8.42 1.13
C GLY A 163 -18.45 -8.51 2.36
N GLU A 164 -19.09 -8.40 3.54
CA GLU A 164 -18.56 -8.55 4.92
C GLU A 164 -17.93 -7.33 5.63
N CYS A 165 -18.15 -6.10 5.14
CA CYS A 165 -18.30 -4.95 6.05
C CYS A 165 -19.66 -4.28 5.80
N PRO A 166 -20.60 -4.25 6.78
CA PRO A 166 -21.83 -3.48 6.62
C PRO A 166 -21.50 -1.98 6.54
N ARG A 167 -22.14 -1.28 5.59
CA ARG A 167 -21.97 0.17 5.40
C ARG A 167 -22.85 0.95 6.39
N PRO A 168 -22.33 2.01 7.05
CA PRO A 168 -20.96 2.53 6.96
C PRO A 168 -19.95 1.76 7.83
N CYS A 169 -18.81 1.40 7.25
CA CYS A 169 -17.67 0.80 7.95
C CYS A 169 -16.86 1.93 8.60
N THR A 170 -16.93 2.07 9.91
CA THR A 170 -16.22 3.18 10.60
C THR A 170 -14.72 2.88 10.71
N LEU A 171 -13.89 3.93 10.71
CA LEU A 171 -12.43 3.83 10.89
C LEU A 171 -12.06 3.03 12.17
N ASN A 172 -12.85 3.18 13.24
CA ASN A 172 -12.65 2.45 14.49
C ASN A 172 -12.94 0.96 14.36
N GLN A 173 -13.98 0.57 13.60
CA GLN A 173 -14.31 -0.84 13.35
C GLN A 173 -13.25 -1.53 12.49
N PHE A 174 -12.73 -0.81 11.48
CA PHE A 174 -11.64 -1.29 10.65
C PHE A 174 -10.32 -1.41 11.45
N GLY A 175 -10.01 -0.38 12.24
CA GLY A 175 -8.85 -0.38 13.15
C GLY A 175 -8.89 -1.54 14.14
N ALA A 176 -9.99 -1.71 14.87
CA ALA A 176 -10.13 -2.78 15.87
C ALA A 176 -9.93 -4.19 15.28
N ARG A 177 -10.34 -4.42 14.02
CA ARG A 177 -10.23 -5.73 13.36
C ARG A 177 -8.86 -5.99 12.75
N SER A 178 -8.10 -4.95 12.45
CA SER A 178 -6.76 -5.04 11.85
C SER A 178 -5.65 -5.07 12.91
N VAL A 179 -5.84 -4.47 14.09
CA VAL A 179 -4.86 -4.38 15.20
C VAL A 179 -4.10 -5.67 15.52
N PRO A 180 -4.72 -6.87 15.59
CA PRO A 180 -3.98 -8.10 15.90
C PRO A 180 -2.97 -8.51 14.82
N ARG A 181 -3.07 -7.92 13.63
CA ARG A 181 -2.27 -8.25 12.44
C ARG A 181 -1.31 -7.12 12.04
N ILE A 182 -1.25 -6.04 12.82
CA ILE A 182 -0.34 -4.92 12.61
C ILE A 182 0.94 -5.19 13.40
N PRO A 183 2.10 -5.37 12.74
CA PRO A 183 3.38 -5.55 13.42
C PRO A 183 3.73 -4.34 14.30
N ARG A 184 4.23 -4.58 15.51
CA ARG A 184 4.69 -3.54 16.45
C ARG A 184 6.14 -3.15 16.19
N ASP A 185 6.97 -4.10 15.79
CA ASP A 185 8.36 -3.89 15.41
C ASP A 185 8.73 -4.82 14.25
N TRP A 186 8.72 -4.26 13.03
CA TRP A 186 8.99 -5.01 11.81
C TRP A 186 10.38 -5.66 11.80
N TYR A 187 11.41 -5.00 12.35
CA TYR A 187 12.77 -5.51 12.27
C TYR A 187 12.96 -6.71 13.21
N LYS A 188 12.46 -6.57 14.45
CA LYS A 188 12.48 -7.66 15.43
C LYS A 188 11.57 -8.81 15.01
N GLU A 189 10.36 -8.53 14.55
CA GLU A 189 9.39 -9.55 14.14
C GLU A 189 9.82 -10.30 12.87
N CYS A 190 10.57 -9.65 11.97
CA CYS A 190 11.13 -10.28 10.78
C CYS A 190 12.56 -10.83 10.96
N GLY A 191 13.11 -10.82 12.19
CA GLY A 191 14.43 -11.40 12.50
C GLY A 191 15.60 -10.70 11.80
N ILE A 192 15.49 -9.40 11.59
CA ILE A 192 16.48 -8.61 10.86
C ILE A 192 17.42 -8.02 11.87
N ASN A 193 18.65 -8.51 11.86
CA ASN A 193 19.75 -7.83 12.53
C ASN A 193 19.83 -6.43 11.93
N GLU A 194 19.74 -5.39 12.76
CA GLU A 194 19.97 -4.00 12.36
C GLU A 194 21.14 -3.96 11.38
N CYS A 195 20.97 -3.30 10.24
CA CYS A 195 22.07 -3.07 9.30
C CYS A 195 23.18 -2.30 10.03
N ARG A 196 24.11 -3.02 10.66
CA ARG A 196 25.43 -2.52 11.04
C ARG A 196 26.27 -2.38 9.78
N ASP A 197 25.87 -1.45 8.92
CA ASP A 197 26.72 -0.89 7.87
C ASP A 197 26.56 0.64 7.86
N GLN A 198 26.81 1.26 9.02
CA GLN A 198 27.49 2.55 9.05
C GLN A 198 28.99 2.32 8.91
N LYS A 199 29.45 1.95 7.71
CA LYS A 199 30.84 2.17 7.31
C LYS A 199 30.90 2.74 5.89
N SER A 200 31.38 3.98 5.86
CA SER A 200 32.00 4.68 4.73
C SER A 200 31.15 4.93 3.48
N LEU A 201 30.45 6.07 3.48
CA LEU A 201 30.48 6.97 2.33
C LEU A 201 31.43 8.12 2.68
N ARG A 202 32.73 7.86 2.49
CA ARG A 202 33.67 8.89 2.03
C ARG A 202 33.81 8.65 0.53
N ILE A 203 33.25 9.56 -0.26
CA ILE A 203 33.84 10.28 -1.40
C ILE A 203 32.89 11.45 -1.65
#